data_AF-K1J431-F1
#
_entry.id   AF-K1J431-F1
#
_cell.length_a   1.000
_cell.length_b   1.000
_cell.length_c   1.000
_cell.angle_alpha   90.00
_cell.angle_beta   90.00
_cell.angle_gamma   90.00
#
_symmetry.space_group_name_H-M   'P 1'
#
loop_
_entity.id
_entity.type
_entity.pdbx_description
1 polymer ?
#
loop_
_entity_poly.entity_id
_entity_poly.type
_entity_poly.pdbx_seq_one_letter_code
_entity_poly.pdbx_strand_id
1 'polypeptide(L)'
;MTGKRVWWLLPLLAVGVWWLGYAGDANGAWPWRHEMLLLTGLLGMAYMTISLLLALRLPQLEVWCGGLDRMLRLHRQTAVGGALVLTAHWLLVEAPKWAVSAGWLSRPARRGASAAEVGAGAGNGISLHALGNTLGEWSFYLLIALVVLSLLALVSYGRFRLIHRLAPLIYLAGWCHGLCLLPQIGTMTPVGVSIWFVGGLGAIGALYSLLGQVGARERHPGRVVAVRALADHTCELTMQLERPLAHYRPGQFAFFEFDAKEGSHPFTLVRVSADRRQLVIAVRALGDHTRQLVAEARVGDGVVVTGPYGAFVAPQRGGRALWLGAGIGITPFVAWLEGLAARGEHGEGITLIQCAPDLAGAVYHQRLAELCHRTGVRYQLHLDKAAGRLDMARIAQDAPEQVWFCGPEGMADALARLLPDGHLHRELFRFR
;
A
#
# COMPACT_ATOMS: atom_id res chain seq x y z
N MET A 1 -8.95 -13.56 -3.41
CA MET A 1 -8.26 -14.05 -4.63
C MET A 1 -6.77 -13.78 -4.47
N THR A 2 -5.93 -14.80 -4.53
CA THR A 2 -4.49 -14.70 -4.25
C THR A 2 -3.80 -13.77 -5.26
N GLY A 3 -3.01 -12.80 -4.77
CA GLY A 3 -2.41 -11.74 -5.59
C GLY A 3 -1.63 -12.22 -6.82
N LYS A 4 -1.15 -13.48 -6.82
CA LYS A 4 -0.44 -14.11 -7.96
C LYS A 4 -1.24 -14.10 -9.27
N ARG A 5 -2.59 -14.18 -9.24
CA ARG A 5 -3.40 -14.19 -10.48
C ARG A 5 -3.54 -12.81 -11.11
N VAL A 6 -3.73 -11.76 -10.30
CA VAL A 6 -3.86 -10.37 -10.78
C VAL A 6 -2.60 -9.91 -11.51
N TRP A 7 -1.43 -10.37 -11.04
CA TRP A 7 -0.13 -10.08 -11.64
C TRP A 7 0.03 -10.54 -13.09
N TRP A 8 -0.54 -11.68 -13.47
CA TRP A 8 -0.48 -12.17 -14.84
C TRP A 8 -1.62 -11.62 -15.70
N LEU A 9 -2.78 -11.36 -15.10
CA LEU A 9 -3.94 -10.86 -15.84
C LEU A 9 -3.68 -9.48 -16.45
N LEU A 10 -2.97 -8.58 -15.75
CA LEU A 10 -2.68 -7.25 -16.27
C LEU A 10 -1.84 -7.27 -17.56
N PRO A 11 -0.64 -7.88 -17.60
CA PRO A 11 0.14 -7.91 -18.82
C PRO A 11 -0.56 -8.68 -19.93
N LEU A 12 -1.31 -9.74 -19.61
CA LEU A 12 -2.10 -10.48 -20.62
C LEU A 12 -3.21 -9.62 -21.24
N LEU A 13 -3.92 -8.82 -20.45
CA LEU A 13 -4.95 -7.91 -20.95
C LEU A 13 -4.34 -6.82 -21.84
N ALA A 14 -3.22 -6.22 -21.41
CA ALA A 14 -2.54 -5.21 -22.21
C ALA A 14 -1.99 -5.78 -23.53
N VAL A 15 -1.42 -7.00 -23.51
CA VAL A 15 -1.01 -7.72 -24.72
C VAL A 15 -2.21 -8.02 -25.60
N GLY A 16 -3.35 -8.43 -25.04
CA GLY A 16 -4.58 -8.66 -25.80
C GLY A 16 -5.10 -7.39 -26.49
N VAL A 17 -5.12 -6.25 -25.78
CA VAL A 17 -5.50 -4.95 -26.34
C VAL A 17 -4.54 -4.51 -27.44
N TRP A 18 -3.24 -4.66 -27.22
CA TRP A 18 -2.23 -4.38 -28.24
C TRP A 18 -2.43 -5.28 -29.46
N TRP A 19 -2.64 -6.59 -29.26
CA TRP A 19 -2.86 -7.57 -30.33
C TRP A 19 -4.08 -7.25 -31.18
N LEU A 20 -5.17 -6.74 -30.58
CA LEU A 20 -6.36 -6.29 -31.33
C LEU A 20 -6.08 -5.10 -32.24
N GLY A 21 -5.08 -4.28 -31.92
CA GLY A 21 -4.64 -3.16 -32.76
C GLY A 21 -3.53 -3.53 -33.74
N TYR A 22 -2.92 -4.71 -33.61
CA TYR A 22 -1.78 -5.13 -34.41
C TYR A 22 -2.24 -5.60 -35.80
N ALA A 23 -1.74 -4.94 -36.85
CA ALA A 23 -2.12 -5.22 -38.23
C ALA A 23 -1.38 -6.41 -38.87
N GLY A 24 -0.42 -7.04 -38.17
CA GLY A 24 0.29 -8.22 -38.67
C GLY A 24 1.42 -7.95 -39.65
N ASP A 25 1.79 -6.69 -39.89
CA ASP A 25 2.67 -6.26 -40.98
C ASP A 25 4.05 -5.75 -40.51
N ALA A 26 4.37 -5.86 -39.21
CA ALA A 26 5.64 -5.41 -38.66
C ALA A 26 6.79 -6.32 -39.13
N ASN A 27 7.51 -5.86 -40.16
CA ASN A 27 8.69 -6.53 -40.70
C ASN A 27 9.94 -5.67 -40.50
N GLY A 28 10.93 -6.23 -39.79
CA GLY A 28 12.20 -5.55 -39.48
C GLY A 28 12.19 -4.74 -38.18
N ALA A 29 13.35 -4.17 -37.83
CA ALA A 29 13.58 -3.59 -36.50
C ALA A 29 12.72 -2.35 -36.19
N TRP A 30 12.48 -1.48 -37.19
CA TRP A 30 11.77 -0.20 -36.96
C TRP A 30 10.26 -0.36 -36.75
N PRO A 31 9.53 -1.15 -37.57
CA PRO A 31 8.12 -1.46 -37.28
C PRO A 31 7.95 -2.21 -35.95
N TRP A 32 8.79 -3.22 -35.66
CA TRP A 32 8.73 -3.91 -34.36
C TRP A 32 8.97 -2.98 -33.18
N ARG A 33 9.92 -2.05 -33.31
CA ARG A 33 10.13 -1.02 -32.28
C ARG A 33 8.87 -0.18 -32.05
N HIS A 34 8.17 0.21 -33.11
CA HIS A 34 6.92 0.96 -32.99
C HIS A 34 5.88 0.16 -32.19
N GLU A 35 5.69 -1.11 -32.52
CA GLU A 35 4.79 -2.00 -31.78
C GLU A 35 5.17 -2.16 -30.30
N MET A 36 6.47 -2.32 -30.02
CA MET A 36 6.96 -2.42 -28.65
C MET A 36 6.78 -1.11 -27.88
N LEU A 37 6.87 0.06 -28.53
CA LEU A 37 6.56 1.35 -27.90
C LEU A 37 5.08 1.45 -27.51
N LEU A 38 4.17 1.01 -28.39
CA LEU A 38 2.73 0.97 -28.07
C LEU A 38 2.44 0.03 -26.90
N LEU A 39 2.99 -1.20 -26.94
CA LEU A 39 2.78 -2.19 -25.89
C LEU A 39 3.35 -1.74 -24.54
N THR A 40 4.60 -1.27 -24.51
CA THR A 40 5.24 -0.80 -23.27
C THR A 40 4.59 0.47 -22.73
N GLY A 41 4.14 1.39 -23.60
CA GLY A 41 3.37 2.57 -23.19
C GLY A 41 2.03 2.20 -22.55
N LEU A 42 1.29 1.27 -23.17
CA LEU A 42 0.02 0.75 -22.65
C LEU A 42 0.19 0.04 -21.30
N LEU A 43 1.20 -0.85 -21.19
CA LEU A 43 1.53 -1.53 -19.94
C LEU A 43 1.93 -0.54 -18.85
N GLY A 44 2.80 0.42 -19.17
CA GLY A 44 3.25 1.47 -18.25
C GLY A 44 2.07 2.28 -17.71
N MET A 45 1.18 2.73 -18.60
CA MET A 45 -0.05 3.43 -18.21
C MET A 45 -0.93 2.56 -17.31
N ALA A 46 -1.17 1.30 -17.66
CA ALA A 46 -2.02 0.39 -16.88
C ALA A 46 -1.47 0.15 -15.46
N TYR A 47 -0.17 -0.12 -15.33
CA TYR A 47 0.50 -0.27 -14.03
C TYR A 47 0.38 1.00 -13.19
N MET A 48 0.63 2.17 -13.80
CA MET A 48 0.59 3.45 -13.09
C MET A 48 -0.84 3.84 -12.68
N THR A 49 -1.84 3.61 -13.54
CA THR A 49 -3.26 3.82 -13.20
C THR A 49 -3.64 3.00 -11.98
N ILE A 50 -3.33 1.69 -11.98
CA ILE A 50 -3.69 0.81 -10.87
C ILE A 50 -2.93 1.19 -9.60
N SER A 51 -1.62 1.44 -9.71
CA SER A 51 -0.82 1.92 -8.59
C SER A 51 -1.45 3.14 -7.93
N LEU A 52 -1.87 4.12 -8.74
CA LEU A 52 -2.51 5.33 -8.25
C LEU A 52 -3.89 5.07 -7.62
N LEU A 53 -4.74 4.23 -8.23
CA LEU A 53 -6.04 3.86 -7.64
C LEU A 53 -5.89 3.14 -6.29
N LEU A 54 -4.91 2.25 -6.16
CA LEU A 54 -4.60 1.56 -4.90
C LEU A 54 -4.13 2.55 -3.81
N ALA A 55 -3.52 3.66 -4.18
CA ALA A 55 -3.10 4.70 -3.23
C ALA A 55 -4.26 5.54 -2.68
N LEU A 56 -5.46 5.47 -3.29
CA LEU A 56 -6.62 6.29 -2.88
C LEU A 56 -7.33 5.79 -1.61
N ARG A 57 -6.97 4.59 -1.10
CA ARG A 57 -7.52 4.01 0.14
C ARG A 57 -9.05 3.91 0.15
N LEU A 58 -9.63 3.58 -1.01
CA LEU A 58 -11.07 3.40 -1.14
C LEU A 58 -11.53 2.12 -0.38
N PRO A 59 -12.60 2.17 0.43
CA PRO A 59 -13.05 1.03 1.23
C PRO A 59 -13.31 -0.24 0.40
N GLN A 60 -13.88 -0.11 -0.79
CA GLN A 60 -14.14 -1.27 -1.66
C GLN A 60 -12.85 -1.95 -2.14
N LEU A 61 -11.82 -1.16 -2.47
CA LEU A 61 -10.53 -1.68 -2.89
C LEU A 61 -9.79 -2.36 -1.73
N GLU A 62 -9.92 -1.81 -0.52
CA GLU A 62 -9.39 -2.44 0.68
C GLU A 62 -10.00 -3.83 0.87
N VAL A 63 -11.33 -3.96 0.81
CA VAL A 63 -12.04 -5.25 0.94
C VAL A 63 -11.57 -6.22 -0.14
N TRP A 64 -11.45 -5.77 -1.39
CA TRP A 64 -11.00 -6.60 -2.51
C TRP A 64 -9.56 -7.10 -2.33
N CYS A 65 -8.67 -6.25 -1.83
CA CYS A 65 -7.28 -6.61 -1.52
C CYS A 65 -7.13 -7.44 -0.23
N GLY A 66 -8.19 -7.54 0.56
CA GLY A 66 -8.19 -8.20 1.86
C GLY A 66 -7.44 -7.38 2.92
N GLY A 67 -7.49 -6.05 2.88
CA GLY A 67 -6.87 -5.17 3.87
C GLY A 67 -5.91 -4.15 3.27
N LEU A 68 -5.75 -3.03 3.99
CA LEU A 68 -4.96 -1.89 3.54
C LEU A 68 -3.46 -2.22 3.40
N ASP A 69 -2.91 -3.07 4.27
CA ASP A 69 -1.53 -3.53 4.22
C ASP A 69 -1.22 -4.27 2.90
N ARG A 70 -2.11 -5.18 2.50
CA ARG A 70 -2.02 -5.92 1.24
C ARG A 70 -2.23 -5.01 0.04
N MET A 71 -3.15 -4.06 0.14
CA MET A 71 -3.38 -3.05 -0.90
C MET A 71 -2.14 -2.18 -1.14
N LEU A 72 -1.46 -1.74 -0.08
CA LEU A 72 -0.24 -0.93 -0.20
C LEU A 72 0.96 -1.73 -0.69
N ARG A 73 1.05 -3.02 -0.31
CA ARG A 73 2.02 -3.93 -0.92
C ARG A 73 1.79 -4.05 -2.42
N LEU A 74 0.53 -4.19 -2.85
CA LEU A 74 0.18 -4.23 -4.26
C LEU A 74 0.48 -2.89 -4.96
N HIS A 75 0.25 -1.75 -4.32
CA HIS A 75 0.64 -0.42 -4.83
C HIS A 75 2.14 -0.34 -5.09
N ARG A 76 2.98 -0.73 -4.12
CA ARG A 76 4.44 -0.74 -4.28
C ARG A 76 4.87 -1.66 -5.42
N GLN A 77 4.26 -2.83 -5.48
CA GLN A 77 4.49 -3.83 -6.50
C GLN A 77 4.16 -3.34 -7.91
N THR A 78 2.99 -2.74 -8.11
CA THR A 78 2.58 -2.17 -9.41
C THR A 78 3.36 -0.91 -9.76
N ALA A 79 3.77 -0.10 -8.77
CA ALA A 79 4.67 1.04 -8.99
C ALA A 79 6.04 0.59 -9.51
N VAL A 80 6.64 -0.44 -8.90
CA VAL A 80 7.92 -1.02 -9.37
C VAL A 80 7.77 -1.63 -10.75
N GLY A 81 6.70 -2.40 -10.99
CA GLY A 81 6.39 -2.96 -12.32
C GLY A 81 6.24 -1.87 -13.39
N GLY A 82 5.50 -0.81 -13.08
CA GLY A 82 5.34 0.36 -13.95
C GLY A 82 6.66 1.07 -14.24
N ALA A 83 7.51 1.28 -13.22
CA ALA A 83 8.82 1.90 -13.39
C ALA A 83 9.75 1.06 -14.30
N LEU A 84 9.77 -0.26 -14.14
CA LEU A 84 10.56 -1.16 -14.99
C LEU A 84 10.07 -1.11 -16.45
N VAL A 85 8.76 -1.18 -16.67
CA VAL A 85 8.17 -1.10 -18.02
C VAL A 85 8.41 0.25 -18.65
N LEU A 86 8.25 1.35 -17.91
CA LEU A 86 8.51 2.71 -18.43
C LEU A 86 9.99 2.96 -18.68
N THR A 87 10.89 2.31 -17.94
CA THR A 87 12.32 2.31 -18.25
C THR A 87 12.58 1.59 -19.58
N ALA A 88 11.95 0.44 -19.81
CA ALA A 88 12.03 -0.25 -21.10
C ALA A 88 11.44 0.61 -22.24
N HIS A 89 10.32 1.29 -22.00
CA HIS A 89 9.72 2.24 -22.94
C HIS A 89 10.69 3.38 -23.31
N TRP A 90 11.31 4.02 -22.31
CA TRP A 90 12.31 5.06 -22.52
C TRP A 90 13.56 4.54 -23.26
N LEU A 91 14.04 3.33 -22.91
CA LEU A 91 15.15 2.69 -23.62
C LEU A 91 14.81 2.39 -25.08
N LEU A 92 13.58 2.00 -25.41
CA LEU A 92 13.14 1.84 -26.80
C LEU A 92 13.15 3.18 -27.57
N VAL A 93 13.00 4.31 -26.87
CA VAL A 93 13.16 5.65 -27.47
C VAL A 93 14.63 6.03 -27.66
N GLU A 94 15.46 5.89 -26.62
CA GLU A 94 16.83 6.41 -26.59
C GLU A 94 17.89 5.45 -27.16
N ALA A 95 17.81 4.15 -26.88
CA ALA A 95 18.84 3.19 -27.28
C ALA A 95 19.11 3.15 -28.79
N PRO A 96 18.09 3.26 -29.68
CA PRO A 96 18.33 3.36 -31.11
C PRO A 96 19.12 4.61 -31.51
N LYS A 97 18.98 5.74 -30.80
CA LYS A 97 19.78 6.95 -31.07
C LYS A 97 21.26 6.69 -30.75
N TRP A 98 21.54 6.04 -29.63
CA TRP A 98 22.90 5.65 -29.25
C TRP A 98 23.49 4.65 -30.25
N ALA A 99 22.72 3.64 -30.64
CA ALA A 99 23.15 2.64 -31.63
C ALA A 99 23.42 3.27 -33.01
N VAL A 100 22.61 4.24 -33.44
CA VAL A 100 22.88 5.03 -34.66
C VAL A 100 24.16 5.85 -34.50
N SER A 101 24.37 6.51 -33.35
CA SER A 101 25.60 7.27 -33.10
C SER A 101 26.86 6.40 -33.03
N ALA A 102 26.71 5.14 -32.61
CA ALA A 102 27.76 4.13 -32.60
C ALA A 102 27.97 3.42 -33.95
N GLY A 103 27.17 3.75 -34.97
CA GLY A 103 27.23 3.14 -36.30
C GLY A 103 26.64 1.73 -36.40
N TRP A 104 25.92 1.26 -35.38
CA TRP A 104 25.30 -0.08 -35.35
C TRP A 104 23.96 -0.14 -36.10
N LEU A 105 23.28 0.99 -36.27
CA LEU A 105 21.98 1.10 -36.92
C LEU A 105 21.96 2.28 -37.90
N SER A 106 21.27 2.12 -39.03
CA SER A 106 20.98 3.22 -39.95
C SER A 106 19.66 3.90 -39.58
N ARG A 107 19.60 5.23 -39.69
CA ARG A 107 18.35 5.97 -39.48
C ARG A 107 17.31 5.51 -40.50
N PRO A 108 16.05 5.29 -40.09
CA PRO A 108 15.00 4.98 -41.05
C PRO A 108 14.83 6.15 -42.02
N ALA A 109 14.62 5.85 -43.30
CA ALA A 109 14.25 6.87 -44.27
C ALA A 109 12.96 7.55 -43.78
N ARG A 110 12.99 8.87 -43.59
CA ARG A 110 11.83 9.63 -43.11
C ARG A 110 10.70 9.47 -44.14
N ARG A 111 9.68 8.66 -43.82
CA ARG A 111 8.50 8.49 -44.66
C ARG A 111 7.78 9.84 -44.73
N GLY A 112 7.85 10.50 -45.88
CA GLY A 112 7.02 11.64 -46.24
C GLY A 112 7.31 12.95 -45.50
N ALA A 113 8.40 13.64 -45.85
CA ALA A 113 8.26 15.09 -45.99
C ALA A 113 7.55 15.31 -47.34
N SER A 114 6.21 15.33 -47.34
CA SER A 114 5.52 15.82 -48.52
C SER A 114 5.87 17.30 -48.66
N ALA A 115 6.13 17.76 -49.88
CA ALA A 115 6.41 19.16 -50.17
C ALA A 115 5.26 20.13 -49.77
N ALA A 116 4.16 19.61 -49.19
CA ALA A 116 3.02 20.37 -48.69
C ALA A 116 3.23 20.95 -47.27
N GLU A 117 4.18 20.45 -46.48
CA GLU A 117 4.47 21.02 -45.14
C GLU A 117 5.33 22.30 -45.19
N VAL A 118 5.87 22.67 -46.35
CA VAL A 118 6.62 23.93 -46.51
C VAL A 118 5.70 25.16 -46.62
N GLY A 119 4.38 24.96 -46.80
CA GLY A 119 3.42 26.04 -47.07
C GLY A 119 2.41 26.40 -45.98
N ALA A 120 2.33 25.63 -44.88
CA ALA A 120 1.29 25.84 -43.87
C ALA A 120 1.88 26.19 -42.50
N GLY A 121 2.10 27.49 -42.28
CA GLY A 121 2.13 28.08 -40.94
C GLY A 121 3.51 28.18 -40.30
N ALA A 122 4.23 29.26 -40.62
CA ALA A 122 5.13 29.91 -39.68
C ALA A 122 4.30 30.45 -38.48
N GLY A 123 3.86 29.57 -37.60
CA GLY A 123 3.37 29.91 -36.27
C GLY A 123 4.38 29.41 -35.26
N ASN A 124 4.76 30.26 -34.30
CA ASN A 124 5.55 29.89 -33.11
C ASN A 124 4.82 28.90 -32.17
N GLY A 125 3.98 28.02 -32.70
CA GLY A 125 3.26 27.00 -31.96
C GLY A 125 4.11 25.76 -31.78
N ILE A 126 4.32 25.35 -30.53
CA ILE A 126 4.92 24.07 -30.18
C ILE A 126 4.07 22.96 -30.83
N SER A 127 4.68 22.10 -31.67
CA SER A 127 3.94 20.97 -32.26
C SER A 127 3.47 20.02 -31.15
N LEU A 128 2.25 19.50 -31.25
CA LEU A 128 1.66 18.62 -30.23
C LEU A 128 2.56 17.41 -29.92
N HIS A 129 3.19 16.86 -30.96
CA HIS A 129 4.17 15.78 -30.82
C HIS A 129 5.43 16.21 -30.04
N ALA A 130 5.96 17.41 -30.28
CA ALA A 130 7.12 17.92 -29.53
C ALA A 130 6.77 18.18 -28.06
N LEU A 131 5.58 18.71 -27.78
CA LEU A 131 5.05 18.83 -26.43
C LEU A 131 4.95 17.45 -25.75
N GLY A 132 4.38 16.47 -26.46
CA GLY A 132 4.30 15.09 -26.00
C GLY A 132 5.67 14.53 -25.62
N ASN A 133 6.68 14.64 -26.48
CA ASN A 133 8.03 14.18 -26.18
C ASN A 133 8.61 14.83 -24.92
N THR A 134 8.44 16.15 -24.77
CA THR A 134 8.93 16.89 -23.59
C THR A 134 8.25 16.42 -22.30
N LEU A 135 6.92 16.26 -22.32
CA LEU A 135 6.16 15.76 -21.19
C LEU A 135 6.57 14.31 -20.82
N GLY A 136 6.76 13.45 -21.81
CA GLY A 136 7.17 12.06 -21.61
C GLY A 136 8.56 11.95 -20.96
N GLU A 137 9.51 12.74 -21.43
CA GLU A 137 10.87 12.76 -20.91
C GLU A 137 10.93 13.24 -19.44
N TRP A 138 10.35 14.40 -19.14
CA TRP A 138 10.35 14.94 -17.78
C TRP A 138 9.53 14.09 -16.81
N SER A 139 8.37 13.58 -17.23
CA SER A 139 7.58 12.68 -16.37
C SER A 139 8.34 11.40 -16.06
N PHE A 140 9.08 10.83 -17.01
CA PHE A 140 9.94 9.66 -16.76
C PHE A 140 11.05 9.95 -15.75
N TYR A 141 11.82 11.04 -15.92
CA TYR A 141 12.91 11.37 -14.99
C TYR A 141 12.39 11.64 -13.57
N LEU A 142 11.29 12.39 -13.44
CA LEU A 142 10.64 12.64 -12.16
C LEU A 142 10.11 11.36 -11.53
N LEU A 143 9.54 10.44 -12.32
CA LEU A 143 9.09 9.13 -11.84
C LEU A 143 10.26 8.32 -11.26
N ILE A 144 11.38 8.20 -11.99
CA ILE A 144 12.55 7.43 -11.54
C ILE A 144 13.13 8.05 -10.26
N ALA A 145 13.27 9.37 -10.21
CA ALA A 145 13.72 10.06 -9.00
C ALA A 145 12.81 9.77 -7.79
N LEU A 146 11.49 9.81 -8.00
CA LEU A 146 10.52 9.51 -6.96
C LEU A 146 10.58 8.04 -6.51
N VAL A 147 10.72 7.08 -7.43
CA VAL A 147 10.82 5.64 -7.13
C VAL A 147 12.08 5.35 -6.32
N VAL A 148 13.23 5.89 -6.73
CA VAL A 148 14.50 5.73 -6.01
C VAL A 148 14.40 6.29 -4.58
N LEU A 149 13.88 7.52 -4.44
CA LEU A 149 13.64 8.14 -3.13
C LEU A 149 12.73 7.28 -2.24
N SER A 150 11.69 6.68 -2.84
CA SER A 150 10.70 5.86 -2.14
C SER A 150 11.29 4.54 -1.66
N LEU A 151 12.06 3.85 -2.50
CA LEU A 151 12.62 2.53 -2.19
C LEU A 151 13.81 2.58 -1.24
N LEU A 152 14.68 3.58 -1.37
CA LEU A 152 15.89 3.73 -0.57
C LEU A 152 15.66 4.44 0.76
N ALA A 153 14.44 4.92 1.01
CA ALA A 153 14.05 5.59 2.25
C ALA A 153 14.97 6.76 2.66
N LEU A 154 15.54 7.48 1.69
CA LEU A 154 16.62 8.47 1.88
C LEU A 154 16.24 9.72 2.70
N VAL A 155 14.96 9.93 2.98
CA VAL A 155 14.44 11.11 3.70
C VAL A 155 13.50 10.69 4.83
N SER A 156 13.24 11.60 5.78
CA SER A 156 12.26 11.39 6.85
C SER A 156 10.84 11.19 6.31
N TYR A 157 9.97 10.54 7.10
CA TYR A 157 8.62 10.21 6.69
C TYR A 157 7.78 11.44 6.30
N GLY A 158 7.83 12.52 7.08
CA GLY A 158 7.11 13.77 6.75
C GLY A 158 7.51 14.36 5.39
N ARG A 159 8.82 14.42 5.08
CA ARG A 159 9.32 14.88 3.78
C ARG A 159 8.94 13.93 2.66
N PHE A 160 9.08 12.62 2.91
CA PHE A 160 8.68 11.58 1.97
C PHE A 160 7.20 11.73 1.57
N ARG A 161 6.28 11.94 2.53
CA ARG A 161 4.85 12.16 2.26
C ARG A 161 4.64 13.35 1.34
N LEU A 162 5.31 14.47 1.59
CA LEU A 162 5.19 15.67 0.77
C LEU A 162 5.67 15.45 -0.66
N ILE A 163 6.84 14.84 -0.82
CA ILE A 163 7.42 14.57 -2.15
C ILE A 163 6.58 13.54 -2.91
N HIS A 164 6.10 12.49 -2.23
CA HIS A 164 5.27 11.46 -2.85
C HIS A 164 3.88 11.99 -3.25
N ARG A 165 3.40 13.09 -2.64
CA ARG A 165 2.20 13.80 -3.08
C ARG A 165 2.33 14.43 -4.48
N LEU A 166 3.55 14.50 -5.04
CA LEU A 166 3.77 14.93 -6.42
C LEU A 166 3.52 13.82 -7.46
N ALA A 167 3.42 12.55 -7.04
CA ALA A 167 3.21 11.42 -7.95
C ALA A 167 1.99 11.58 -8.90
N PRO A 168 0.82 12.08 -8.44
CA PRO A 168 -0.31 12.33 -9.32
C PRO A 168 -0.02 13.35 -10.43
N LEU A 169 0.82 14.36 -10.19
CA LEU A 169 1.21 15.33 -11.22
C LEU A 169 2.08 14.69 -12.29
N ILE A 170 3.01 13.82 -11.88
CA ILE A 170 3.85 13.04 -12.79
C ILE A 170 2.97 12.13 -13.66
N TYR A 171 1.98 11.47 -13.06
CA TYR A 171 1.01 10.66 -13.79
C TYR A 171 0.24 11.49 -14.83
N LEU A 172 -0.30 12.66 -14.44
CA LEU A 172 -1.03 13.53 -15.35
C LEU A 172 -0.16 13.98 -16.53
N ALA A 173 1.10 14.34 -16.29
CA ALA A 173 2.04 14.68 -17.36
C ALA A 173 2.29 13.50 -18.31
N GLY A 174 2.46 12.28 -17.78
CA GLY A 174 2.62 11.06 -18.57
C GLY A 174 1.35 10.69 -19.38
N TRP A 175 0.16 10.92 -18.81
CA TRP A 175 -1.10 10.73 -19.54
C TRP A 175 -1.28 11.78 -20.65
N CYS A 176 -0.98 13.05 -20.38
CA CYS A 176 -0.96 14.11 -21.39
C CYS A 176 0.04 13.81 -22.52
N HIS A 177 1.20 13.21 -22.22
CA HIS A 177 2.11 12.69 -23.24
C HIS A 177 1.41 11.69 -24.16
N GLY A 178 0.69 10.70 -23.62
CA GLY A 178 -0.09 9.75 -24.42
C GLY A 178 -1.18 10.42 -25.27
N LEU A 179 -1.90 11.40 -24.72
CA LEU A 179 -2.90 12.18 -25.45
C LEU A 179 -2.30 12.97 -26.62
N CYS A 180 -1.09 13.53 -26.44
CA CYS A 180 -0.38 14.26 -27.50
C CYS A 180 0.02 13.38 -28.69
N LEU A 181 0.16 12.06 -28.46
CA LEU A 181 0.53 11.07 -29.47
C LEU A 181 -0.69 10.40 -30.15
N LEU A 182 -1.91 10.69 -29.69
CA LEU A 182 -3.13 10.12 -30.28
C LEU A 182 -3.30 10.39 -31.78
N PRO A 183 -2.94 11.57 -32.35
CA PRO A 183 -3.06 11.78 -33.79
C PRO A 183 -2.21 10.80 -34.63
N GLN A 184 -1.08 10.32 -34.09
CA GLN A 184 -0.22 9.33 -34.75
C GLN A 184 -0.70 7.90 -34.51
N ILE A 185 -1.26 7.61 -33.33
CA ILE A 185 -1.71 6.27 -32.93
C ILE A 185 -3.13 5.96 -33.45
N GLY A 186 -3.94 6.99 -33.68
CA GLY A 186 -5.37 6.88 -33.99
C GLY A 186 -6.23 6.81 -32.71
N THR A 187 -7.27 7.62 -32.64
CA THR A 187 -8.13 7.75 -31.44
C THR A 187 -9.04 6.53 -31.22
N MET A 188 -9.45 5.86 -32.29
CA MET A 188 -10.37 4.72 -32.26
C MET A 188 -9.67 3.37 -32.30
N THR A 189 -8.33 3.33 -32.31
CA THR A 189 -7.60 2.08 -32.16
C THR A 189 -7.76 1.55 -30.73
N PRO A 190 -7.63 0.25 -30.48
CA PRO A 190 -7.70 -0.31 -29.12
C PRO A 190 -6.73 0.37 -28.14
N VAL A 191 -5.53 0.74 -28.61
CA VAL A 191 -4.54 1.50 -27.84
C VAL A 191 -5.04 2.94 -27.57
N GLY A 192 -5.53 3.65 -28.59
CA GLY A 192 -6.07 5.01 -28.44
C GLY A 192 -7.26 5.09 -27.48
N VAL A 193 -8.20 4.15 -27.57
CA VAL A 193 -9.32 4.00 -26.64
C VAL A 193 -8.82 3.77 -25.22
N SER A 194 -7.81 2.92 -25.04
CA SER A 194 -7.22 2.68 -23.72
C SER A 194 -6.59 3.94 -23.11
N ILE A 195 -5.91 4.76 -23.92
CA ILE A 195 -5.36 6.05 -23.45
C ILE A 195 -6.47 6.95 -22.91
N TRP A 196 -7.63 7.01 -23.57
CA TRP A 196 -8.76 7.80 -23.08
C TRP A 196 -9.35 7.24 -21.77
N PHE A 197 -9.73 5.97 -21.74
CA PHE A 197 -10.52 5.43 -20.63
C PHE A 197 -9.66 4.97 -19.45
N VAL A 198 -8.60 4.20 -19.70
CA VAL A 198 -7.71 3.74 -18.62
C VAL A 198 -6.86 4.88 -18.09
N GLY A 199 -6.36 5.74 -18.99
CA GLY A 199 -5.64 6.95 -18.62
C GLY A 199 -6.54 7.97 -17.92
N GLY A 200 -7.75 8.20 -18.44
CA GLY A 200 -8.75 9.08 -17.83
C GLY A 200 -9.19 8.64 -16.44
N LEU A 201 -9.37 7.33 -16.21
CA LEU A 201 -9.66 6.80 -14.88
C LEU A 201 -8.54 7.11 -13.87
N GLY A 202 -7.28 6.96 -14.29
CA GLY A 202 -6.14 7.36 -13.47
C GLY A 202 -6.07 8.87 -13.26
N ALA A 203 -6.44 9.68 -14.25
CA ALA A 203 -6.48 11.14 -14.12
C ALA A 203 -7.53 11.59 -13.11
N ILE A 204 -8.72 10.96 -13.10
CA ILE A 204 -9.74 11.20 -12.08
C ILE A 204 -9.20 10.87 -10.69
N GLY A 205 -8.52 9.73 -10.54
CA GLY A 205 -7.86 9.36 -9.29
C GLY A 205 -6.77 10.36 -8.89
N ALA A 206 -6.02 10.89 -9.85
CA ALA A 206 -4.93 11.83 -9.61
C ALA A 206 -5.49 13.16 -9.10
N LEU A 207 -6.55 13.66 -9.72
CA LEU A 207 -7.27 14.84 -9.27
C LEU A 207 -7.88 14.62 -7.87
N TYR A 208 -8.50 13.46 -7.63
CA TYR A 208 -9.02 13.09 -6.31
C TYR A 208 -7.95 13.14 -5.22
N SER A 209 -6.75 12.64 -5.53
CA SER A 209 -5.58 12.69 -4.64
C SER A 209 -5.09 14.13 -4.39
N LEU A 210 -4.93 14.93 -5.45
CA LEU A 210 -4.44 16.31 -5.36
C LEU A 210 -5.39 17.21 -4.56
N LEU A 211 -6.70 17.02 -4.74
CA LEU A 211 -7.78 17.70 -3.99
C LEU A 211 -7.89 17.25 -2.52
N GLY A 212 -6.99 16.38 -2.04
CA GLY A 212 -6.92 15.96 -0.65
C GLY A 212 -8.10 15.10 -0.20
N GLN A 213 -8.79 14.45 -1.15
CA GLN A 213 -10.00 13.68 -0.84
C GLN A 213 -9.70 12.28 -0.27
N VAL A 214 -8.45 11.81 -0.38
CA VAL A 214 -8.00 10.51 0.15
C VAL A 214 -8.23 10.43 1.65
N GLY A 215 -9.17 9.56 2.06
CA GLY A 215 -9.55 9.36 3.46
C GLY A 215 -10.30 10.53 4.08
N ALA A 216 -10.62 11.60 3.35
CA ALA A 216 -11.20 12.84 3.92
C ALA A 216 -12.56 12.61 4.60
N ARG A 217 -13.38 11.70 4.05
CA ARG A 217 -14.70 11.35 4.59
C ARG A 217 -14.64 10.50 5.86
N GLU A 218 -13.52 9.84 6.10
CA GLU A 218 -13.29 8.95 7.23
C GLU A 218 -12.50 9.66 8.34
N ARG A 219 -12.43 11.00 8.35
CA ARG A 219 -11.72 11.79 9.37
C ARG A 219 -12.65 12.10 10.53
N HIS A 220 -12.23 11.69 11.72
CA HIS A 220 -12.91 11.89 12.99
C HIS A 220 -12.03 12.72 13.92
N PRO A 221 -12.32 14.03 14.10
CA PRO A 221 -11.66 14.84 15.11
C PRO A 221 -11.96 14.31 16.52
N GLY A 222 -10.98 14.47 17.40
CA GLY A 222 -11.10 14.09 18.80
C GLY A 222 -10.01 14.70 19.67
N ARG A 223 -9.99 14.30 20.94
CA ARG A 223 -9.00 14.74 21.92
C ARG A 223 -8.52 13.59 22.80
N VAL A 224 -7.27 13.65 23.22
CA VAL A 224 -6.73 12.75 24.25
C VAL A 224 -7.39 13.07 25.59
N VAL A 225 -8.03 12.09 26.21
CA VAL A 225 -8.70 12.23 27.51
C VAL A 225 -7.99 11.48 28.63
N ALA A 226 -7.12 10.52 28.30
CA ALA A 226 -6.25 9.87 29.27
C ALA A 226 -4.94 9.41 28.63
N VAL A 227 -3.85 9.49 29.40
CA VAL A 227 -2.53 8.96 29.06
C VAL A 227 -2.09 8.06 30.21
N ARG A 228 -1.78 6.80 29.92
CA ARG A 228 -1.35 5.83 30.92
C ARG A 228 -0.03 5.20 30.51
N ALA A 229 1.00 5.36 31.34
CA ALA A 229 2.25 4.64 31.12
C ALA A 229 2.03 3.13 31.30
N LEU A 230 2.55 2.35 30.36
CA LEU A 230 2.71 0.91 30.45
C LEU A 230 4.21 0.57 30.57
N ALA A 231 4.52 -0.70 30.81
CA ALA A 231 5.89 -1.16 30.85
C ALA A 231 6.57 -1.09 29.46
N ASP A 232 7.90 -1.23 29.42
CA ASP A 232 8.70 -1.36 28.20
C ASP A 232 8.50 -0.20 27.20
N HIS A 233 8.63 1.02 27.71
CA HIS A 233 8.52 2.28 26.94
C HIS A 233 7.25 2.35 26.08
N THR A 234 6.15 1.84 26.64
CA THR A 234 4.84 1.83 25.98
C THR A 234 3.90 2.75 26.76
N CYS A 235 3.04 3.49 26.06
CA CYS A 235 1.94 4.21 26.69
C CYS A 235 0.61 3.83 26.04
N GLU A 236 -0.45 3.92 26.83
CA GLU A 236 -1.82 3.93 26.35
C GLU A 236 -2.31 5.35 26.20
N LEU A 237 -2.93 5.62 25.07
CA LEU A 237 -3.66 6.86 24.82
C LEU A 237 -5.14 6.51 24.68
N THR A 238 -5.98 7.20 25.44
CA THR A 238 -7.43 7.16 25.29
C THR A 238 -7.91 8.44 24.64
N MET A 239 -8.62 8.33 23.54
CA MET A 239 -9.12 9.45 22.76
C MET A 239 -10.65 9.46 22.79
N GLN A 240 -11.22 10.65 22.94
CA GLN A 240 -12.64 10.91 22.78
C GLN A 240 -12.88 11.56 21.42
N LEU A 241 -13.63 10.89 20.56
CA LEU A 241 -14.06 11.39 19.27
C LEU A 241 -15.32 12.26 19.39
N GLU A 242 -15.43 13.23 18.51
CA GLU A 242 -16.65 14.03 18.34
C GLU A 242 -17.80 13.16 17.83
N ARG A 243 -17.52 12.30 16.83
CA ARG A 243 -18.49 11.40 16.19
C ARG A 243 -18.04 9.93 16.32
N PRO A 244 -18.99 8.97 16.39
CA PRO A 244 -18.65 7.55 16.45
C PRO A 244 -17.77 7.09 15.28
N LEU A 245 -16.82 6.21 15.56
CA LEU A 245 -16.06 5.47 14.55
C LEU A 245 -16.94 4.32 14.03
N ALA A 246 -17.66 4.56 12.94
CA ALA A 246 -18.59 3.58 12.38
C ALA A 246 -17.85 2.33 11.86
N HIS A 247 -18.57 1.19 11.80
CA HIS A 247 -18.11 -0.05 11.18
C HIS A 247 -16.83 -0.69 11.75
N TYR A 248 -16.36 -0.25 12.93
CA TYR A 248 -15.24 -0.88 13.62
C TYR A 248 -15.51 -2.37 13.96
N ARG A 249 -14.50 -3.21 13.69
CA ARG A 249 -14.40 -4.59 14.14
C ARG A 249 -13.12 -4.82 14.95
N PRO A 250 -13.16 -5.64 16.02
CA PRO A 250 -11.99 -5.99 16.81
C PRO A 250 -10.79 -6.42 15.96
N GLY A 251 -9.64 -5.77 16.22
CA GLY A 251 -8.37 -6.01 15.51
C GLY A 251 -8.07 -5.03 14.38
N GLN A 252 -9.03 -4.19 13.99
CA GLN A 252 -8.76 -3.10 13.05
C GLN A 252 -7.87 -2.01 13.67
N PHE A 253 -7.21 -1.25 12.80
CA PHE A 253 -6.40 -0.09 13.15
C PHE A 253 -7.00 1.18 12.53
N ALA A 254 -6.50 2.33 12.95
CA ALA A 254 -6.78 3.61 12.29
C ALA A 254 -5.50 4.43 12.20
N PHE A 255 -5.48 5.45 11.34
CA PHE A 255 -4.40 6.43 11.33
C PHE A 255 -4.70 7.55 12.32
N PHE A 256 -3.73 7.92 13.13
CA PHE A 256 -3.83 8.98 14.12
C PHE A 256 -2.85 10.10 13.77
N GLU A 257 -3.36 11.31 13.61
CA GLU A 257 -2.58 12.52 13.38
C GLU A 257 -2.64 13.39 14.63
N PHE A 258 -1.54 13.42 15.38
CA PHE A 258 -1.37 14.27 16.57
C PHE A 258 -0.66 15.60 16.22
N ASP A 259 0.17 15.61 15.18
CA ASP A 259 0.81 16.80 14.62
C ASP A 259 0.70 16.77 13.09
N ALA A 260 0.18 17.83 12.48
CA ALA A 260 0.03 17.93 11.03
C ALA A 260 1.37 17.90 10.27
N LYS A 261 2.47 18.35 10.88
CA LYS A 261 3.80 18.31 10.27
C LYS A 261 4.29 16.87 10.14
N GLU A 262 4.20 16.11 11.21
CA GLU A 262 4.58 14.70 11.24
C GLU A 262 3.58 13.83 10.47
N GLY A 263 2.30 14.20 10.52
CA GLY A 263 1.15 13.57 9.87
C GLY A 263 0.67 12.31 10.57
N SER A 264 -0.04 11.46 9.81
CA SER A 264 -0.79 10.36 10.39
C SER A 264 -0.02 9.03 10.43
N HIS A 265 -0.13 8.34 11.57
CA HIS A 265 0.51 7.05 11.83
C HIS A 265 -0.51 5.97 12.24
N PRO A 266 -0.37 4.74 11.75
CA PRO A 266 -1.33 3.67 12.03
C PRO A 266 -1.10 3.05 13.41
N PHE A 267 -2.18 2.88 14.17
CA PHE A 267 -2.18 2.15 15.45
C PHE A 267 -3.41 1.26 15.55
N THR A 268 -3.22 0.00 15.99
CA THR A 268 -4.32 -0.91 16.30
C THR A 268 -5.19 -0.34 17.40
N LEU A 269 -6.50 -0.43 17.23
CA LEU A 269 -7.47 -0.07 18.25
C LEU A 269 -7.53 -1.19 19.28
N VAL A 270 -6.92 -0.97 20.45
CA VAL A 270 -6.88 -1.94 21.56
C VAL A 270 -8.27 -2.14 22.16
N ARG A 271 -9.00 -1.04 22.33
CA ARG A 271 -10.36 -1.04 22.86
C ARG A 271 -11.16 0.10 22.27
N VAL A 272 -12.44 -0.16 22.04
CA VAL A 272 -13.41 0.82 21.54
C VAL A 272 -14.65 0.72 22.41
N SER A 273 -15.16 1.84 22.92
CA SER A 273 -16.39 1.88 23.72
C SER A 273 -17.61 1.42 22.92
N ALA A 274 -18.68 1.06 23.62
CA ALA A 274 -19.93 0.59 22.98
C ALA A 274 -20.55 1.64 22.04
N ASP A 275 -20.47 2.92 22.40
CA ASP A 275 -20.91 4.05 21.55
C ASP A 275 -19.93 4.39 20.42
N ARG A 276 -18.78 3.69 20.37
CA ARG A 276 -17.68 3.86 19.41
C ARG A 276 -17.06 5.25 19.37
N ARG A 277 -17.17 6.02 20.46
CA ARG A 277 -16.58 7.36 20.55
C ARG A 277 -15.31 7.42 21.38
N GLN A 278 -15.08 6.46 22.26
CA GLN A 278 -13.83 6.36 23.02
C GLN A 278 -12.95 5.26 22.43
N LEU A 279 -11.75 5.64 22.02
CA LEU A 279 -10.77 4.75 21.41
C LEU A 279 -9.54 4.64 22.30
N VAL A 280 -9.00 3.44 22.46
CA VAL A 280 -7.73 3.20 23.17
C VAL A 280 -6.73 2.62 22.19
N ILE A 281 -5.54 3.21 22.15
CA ILE A 281 -4.38 2.67 21.42
C ILE A 281 -3.22 2.47 22.39
N ALA A 282 -2.32 1.56 22.05
CA ALA A 282 -1.03 1.42 22.71
C ALA A 282 0.10 1.81 21.75
N VAL A 283 0.98 2.69 22.21
CA VAL A 283 2.10 3.23 21.45
C VAL A 283 3.40 2.81 22.13
N ARG A 284 4.24 2.05 21.43
CA ARG A 284 5.58 1.69 21.88
C ARG A 284 6.63 2.57 21.22
N ALA A 285 7.58 3.06 22.00
CA ALA A 285 8.66 3.96 21.59
C ALA A 285 9.74 3.27 20.72
N LEU A 286 9.40 2.89 19.48
CA LEU A 286 10.26 2.18 18.53
C LEU A 286 10.98 3.09 17.53
N GLY A 287 10.35 4.18 17.09
CA GLY A 287 10.88 5.13 16.11
C GLY A 287 10.86 6.56 16.64
N ASP A 288 11.37 7.51 15.87
CA ASP A 288 11.48 8.91 16.31
C ASP A 288 10.12 9.50 16.66
N HIS A 289 9.12 9.32 15.79
CA HIS A 289 7.75 9.74 16.05
C HIS A 289 7.16 9.10 17.30
N THR A 290 7.27 7.78 17.47
CA THR A 290 6.64 7.10 18.61
C THR A 290 7.38 7.37 19.91
N ARG A 291 8.70 7.60 19.89
CA ARG A 291 9.46 8.12 21.04
C ARG A 291 8.95 9.50 21.46
N GLN A 292 8.79 10.41 20.49
CA GLN A 292 8.27 11.75 20.76
C GLN A 292 6.85 11.69 21.30
N LEU A 293 5.95 10.92 20.66
CA LEU A 293 4.56 10.79 21.09
C LEU A 293 4.45 10.23 22.51
N VAL A 294 5.24 9.20 22.85
CA VAL A 294 5.28 8.65 24.22
C VAL A 294 5.78 9.67 25.24
N ALA A 295 6.73 10.54 24.86
CA ALA A 295 7.31 11.54 25.76
C ALA A 295 6.43 12.80 25.94
N GLU A 296 5.70 13.19 24.90
CA GLU A 296 5.07 14.52 24.83
C GLU A 296 3.53 14.49 24.95
N ALA A 297 2.87 13.36 24.67
CA ALA A 297 1.42 13.27 24.67
C ALA A 297 0.80 13.64 26.03
N ARG A 298 -0.21 14.51 25.99
CA ARG A 298 -0.92 15.03 27.17
C ARG A 298 -2.43 14.96 26.98
N VAL A 299 -3.13 14.94 28.11
CA VAL A 299 -4.59 15.11 28.12
C VAL A 299 -4.92 16.50 27.56
N GLY A 300 -5.91 16.55 26.66
CA GLY A 300 -6.35 17.75 25.96
C GLY A 300 -5.82 17.86 24.53
N ASP A 301 -4.74 17.14 24.18
CA ASP A 301 -4.13 17.16 22.85
C ASP A 301 -5.16 16.80 21.77
N GLY A 302 -5.15 17.57 20.69
CA GLY A 302 -6.00 17.32 19.52
C GLY A 302 -5.48 16.12 18.73
N VAL A 303 -6.40 15.33 18.19
CA VAL A 303 -6.06 14.22 17.30
C VAL A 303 -7.10 14.10 16.20
N VAL A 304 -6.64 13.80 14.99
CA VAL A 304 -7.53 13.40 13.89
C VAL A 304 -7.35 11.93 13.60
N VAL A 305 -8.42 11.16 13.75
CA VAL A 305 -8.45 9.72 13.48
C VAL A 305 -9.02 9.48 12.09
N THR A 306 -8.31 8.72 11.25
CA THR A 306 -8.77 8.34 9.90
C THR A 306 -8.90 6.83 9.81
N GLY A 307 -10.10 6.31 9.53
CA GLY A 307 -10.38 4.87 9.45
C GLY A 307 -11.79 4.51 9.92
N PRO A 308 -12.05 3.24 10.31
CA PRO A 308 -11.08 2.17 10.57
C PRO A 308 -10.57 1.48 9.28
N TYR A 309 -9.41 0.86 9.38
CA TYR A 309 -8.76 0.06 8.34
C TYR A 309 -8.30 -1.29 8.89
N GLY A 310 -7.93 -2.19 8.01
CA GLY A 310 -7.38 -3.50 8.33
C GLY A 310 -8.40 -4.61 8.18
N ALA A 311 -7.89 -5.77 7.80
CA ALA A 311 -8.64 -7.01 7.68
C ALA A 311 -8.20 -8.08 8.69
N PHE A 312 -7.31 -7.73 9.62
CA PHE A 312 -6.88 -8.61 10.72
C PHE A 312 -7.93 -8.59 11.83
N VAL A 313 -9.11 -9.08 11.50
CA VAL A 313 -10.28 -9.08 12.39
C VAL A 313 -10.52 -10.47 12.97
N ALA A 314 -11.08 -10.51 14.18
CA ALA A 314 -11.39 -11.77 14.85
C ALA A 314 -12.25 -12.68 13.95
N PRO A 315 -11.89 -13.97 13.80
CA PRO A 315 -12.68 -14.91 13.00
C PRO A 315 -14.06 -15.12 13.60
N GLN A 316 -15.07 -15.36 12.75
CA GLN A 316 -16.49 -15.37 13.16
C GLN A 316 -16.96 -16.66 13.84
N ARG A 317 -16.25 -17.80 13.72
CA ARG A 317 -16.54 -19.06 14.46
C ARG A 317 -15.56 -20.21 14.11
N GLY A 318 -15.33 -21.07 15.11
CA GLY A 318 -15.07 -22.51 14.96
C GLY A 318 -13.65 -22.93 14.60
N GLY A 319 -13.16 -23.96 15.31
CA GLY A 319 -11.91 -24.66 15.00
C GLY A 319 -10.77 -24.37 15.98
N ARG A 320 -9.78 -25.25 16.00
CA ARG A 320 -8.54 -24.99 16.73
C ARG A 320 -7.82 -23.83 16.05
N ALA A 321 -7.37 -22.85 16.82
CA ALA A 321 -6.60 -21.73 16.28
C ALA A 321 -5.47 -21.36 17.24
N LEU A 322 -4.36 -20.90 16.67
CA LEU A 322 -3.23 -20.37 17.41
C LEU A 322 -3.15 -18.87 17.16
N TRP A 323 -3.22 -18.10 18.23
CA TRP A 323 -2.99 -16.66 18.23
C TRP A 323 -1.59 -16.42 18.80
N LEU A 324 -0.75 -15.72 18.05
CA LEU A 324 0.64 -15.49 18.41
C LEU A 324 0.96 -14.00 18.30
N GLY A 325 1.08 -13.35 19.45
CA GLY A 325 1.40 -11.93 19.56
C GLY A 325 2.80 -11.73 20.11
N ALA A 326 3.65 -10.99 19.41
CA ALA A 326 5.02 -10.69 19.86
C ALA A 326 5.22 -9.18 20.09
N GLY A 327 5.68 -8.82 21.30
CA GLY A 327 5.86 -7.43 21.71
C GLY A 327 4.56 -6.63 21.62
N ILE A 328 4.61 -5.44 20.99
CA ILE A 328 3.41 -4.59 20.81
C ILE A 328 2.39 -5.19 19.83
N GLY A 329 2.78 -6.21 19.04
CA GLY A 329 1.87 -6.97 18.17
C GLY A 329 0.82 -7.79 18.94
N ILE A 330 0.83 -7.74 20.28
CA ILE A 330 -0.23 -8.32 21.12
C ILE A 330 -1.55 -7.54 21.06
N THR A 331 -1.53 -6.27 20.65
CA THR A 331 -2.68 -5.36 20.71
C THR A 331 -3.92 -5.81 19.93
N PRO A 332 -3.84 -6.43 18.73
CA PRO A 332 -5.05 -6.91 18.05
C PRO A 332 -5.72 -8.05 18.83
N PHE A 333 -4.94 -8.90 19.49
CA PHE A 333 -5.48 -10.01 20.29
C PHE A 333 -6.15 -9.54 21.58
N VAL A 334 -5.65 -8.46 22.19
CA VAL A 334 -6.38 -7.77 23.27
C VAL A 334 -7.73 -7.30 22.75
N ALA A 335 -7.78 -6.64 21.58
CA ALA A 335 -9.02 -6.17 21.00
C ALA A 335 -10.00 -7.31 20.69
N TRP A 336 -9.52 -8.44 20.18
CA TRP A 336 -10.33 -9.63 19.91
C TRP A 336 -10.95 -10.19 21.18
N LEU A 337 -10.15 -10.34 22.24
CA LEU A 337 -10.62 -10.85 23.53
C LEU A 337 -11.62 -9.90 24.21
N GLU A 338 -11.38 -8.58 24.18
CA GLU A 338 -12.35 -7.57 24.63
C GLU A 338 -13.66 -7.69 23.84
N GLY A 339 -13.56 -7.92 22.52
CA GLY A 339 -14.72 -8.12 21.64
C GLY A 339 -15.51 -9.38 21.98
N LEU A 340 -14.85 -10.51 22.22
CA LEU A 340 -15.49 -11.75 22.67
C LEU A 340 -16.18 -11.56 24.01
N ALA A 341 -15.47 -10.98 24.98
CA ALA A 341 -15.97 -10.73 26.32
C ALA A 341 -17.19 -9.79 26.32
N ALA A 342 -17.20 -8.77 25.46
CA ALA A 342 -18.33 -7.84 25.32
C ALA A 342 -19.57 -8.50 24.69
N ARG A 343 -19.40 -9.52 23.85
CA ARG A 343 -20.50 -10.28 23.23
C ARG A 343 -20.95 -11.50 24.05
N GLY A 344 -20.25 -11.84 25.13
CA GLY A 344 -20.49 -13.07 25.89
C GLY A 344 -20.14 -14.32 25.09
N GLU A 345 -19.19 -14.22 24.15
CA GLU A 345 -18.74 -15.33 23.32
C GLU A 345 -17.52 -16.04 23.93
N HIS A 346 -17.42 -17.35 23.69
CA HIS A 346 -16.32 -18.19 24.15
C HIS A 346 -15.39 -18.60 23.00
N GLY A 347 -14.10 -18.72 23.30
CA GLY A 347 -13.03 -19.08 22.37
C GLY A 347 -12.43 -20.45 22.67
N GLU A 348 -13.25 -21.45 22.99
CA GLU A 348 -12.77 -22.82 23.22
C GLU A 348 -11.99 -23.36 22.01
N GLY A 349 -10.88 -24.07 22.26
CA GLY A 349 -9.99 -24.57 21.21
C GLY A 349 -8.98 -23.54 20.68
N ILE A 350 -9.03 -22.30 21.15
CA ILE A 350 -8.06 -21.25 20.82
C ILE A 350 -6.95 -21.21 21.86
N THR A 351 -5.69 -21.15 21.40
CA THR A 351 -4.54 -20.86 22.26
C THR A 351 -3.95 -19.52 21.87
N LEU A 352 -3.80 -18.62 22.83
CA LEU A 352 -3.04 -17.37 22.70
C LEU A 352 -1.67 -17.54 23.34
N ILE A 353 -0.61 -17.38 22.55
CA ILE A 353 0.78 -17.27 23.01
C ILE A 353 1.21 -15.81 22.90
N GLN A 354 1.58 -15.21 24.03
CA GLN A 354 2.27 -13.92 24.06
C GLN A 354 3.77 -14.15 24.15
N CYS A 355 4.52 -13.57 23.23
CA CYS A 355 5.99 -13.56 23.26
C CYS A 355 6.53 -12.20 23.70
N ALA A 356 7.39 -12.22 24.71
CA ALA A 356 8.06 -11.04 25.24
C ALA A 356 9.48 -11.39 25.69
N PRO A 357 10.41 -10.41 25.78
CA PRO A 357 11.75 -10.67 26.30
C PRO A 357 11.72 -11.10 27.78
N ASP A 358 10.90 -10.45 28.60
CA ASP A 358 10.69 -10.69 30.03
C ASP A 358 9.29 -10.18 30.45
N LEU A 359 8.96 -10.29 31.75
CA LEU A 359 7.68 -9.82 32.29
C LEU A 359 7.46 -8.32 32.09
N ALA A 360 8.52 -7.50 32.11
CA ALA A 360 8.39 -6.07 31.84
C ALA A 360 8.02 -5.80 30.37
N GLY A 361 8.55 -6.61 29.44
CA GLY A 361 8.18 -6.57 28.02
C GLY A 361 6.82 -7.20 27.70
N ALA A 362 6.18 -7.91 28.64
CA ALA A 362 4.90 -8.59 28.47
C ALA A 362 3.71 -7.62 28.66
N VAL A 363 3.62 -6.61 27.78
CA VAL A 363 2.55 -5.61 27.79
C VAL A 363 1.17 -6.31 27.79
N TYR A 364 0.24 -5.86 28.63
CA TYR A 364 -1.09 -6.46 28.83
C TYR A 364 -1.16 -7.86 29.46
N HIS A 365 -0.05 -8.47 29.91
CA HIS A 365 -0.06 -9.83 30.47
C HIS A 365 -1.22 -10.11 31.44
N GLN A 366 -1.40 -9.26 32.47
CA GLN A 366 -2.45 -9.43 33.47
C GLN A 366 -3.87 -9.32 32.87
N ARG A 367 -4.08 -8.35 31.97
CA ARG A 367 -5.38 -8.15 31.30
C ARG A 367 -5.70 -9.30 30.35
N LEU A 368 -4.70 -9.84 29.66
CA LEU A 368 -4.86 -11.02 28.81
C LEU A 368 -5.23 -12.24 29.63
N ALA A 369 -4.57 -12.48 30.76
CA ALA A 369 -4.90 -13.59 31.65
C ALA A 369 -6.37 -13.51 32.13
N GLU A 370 -6.83 -12.32 32.54
CA GLU A 370 -8.22 -12.08 32.93
C GLU A 370 -9.20 -12.34 31.77
N LEU A 371 -8.96 -11.75 30.61
CA LEU A 371 -9.85 -11.88 29.45
C LEU A 371 -9.89 -13.32 28.92
N CYS A 372 -8.75 -14.00 28.86
CA CYS A 372 -8.65 -15.40 28.47
C CYS A 372 -9.42 -16.30 29.43
N HIS A 373 -9.32 -16.07 30.74
CA HIS A 373 -10.14 -16.79 31.72
C HIS A 373 -11.64 -16.58 31.47
N ARG A 374 -12.07 -15.32 31.25
CA ARG A 374 -13.49 -15.00 30.99
C ARG A 374 -14.04 -15.57 29.68
N THR A 375 -13.20 -15.72 28.66
CA THR A 375 -13.59 -16.16 27.32
C THR A 375 -13.29 -17.63 27.05
N GLY A 376 -12.58 -18.33 27.94
CA GLY A 376 -12.18 -19.73 27.74
C GLY A 376 -11.03 -19.93 26.75
N VAL A 377 -10.35 -18.86 26.31
CA VAL A 377 -9.15 -18.95 25.48
C VAL A 377 -7.97 -19.41 26.33
N ARG A 378 -7.21 -20.41 25.88
CA ARG A 378 -6.00 -20.85 26.60
C ARG A 378 -4.89 -19.83 26.45
N TYR A 379 -4.40 -19.27 27.55
CA TYR A 379 -3.31 -18.30 27.54
C TYR A 379 -1.96 -18.92 27.91
N GLN A 380 -0.92 -18.56 27.18
CA GLN A 380 0.47 -18.92 27.45
C GLN A 380 1.36 -17.68 27.30
N LEU A 381 2.23 -17.45 28.28
CA LEU A 381 3.26 -16.42 28.21
C LEU A 381 4.61 -17.09 27.94
N HIS A 382 5.26 -16.70 26.85
CA HIS A 382 6.62 -17.12 26.49
C HIS A 382 7.59 -15.96 26.72
N LEU A 383 8.58 -16.18 27.60
CA LEU A 383 9.60 -15.19 27.94
C LEU A 383 10.96 -15.62 27.40
N ASP A 384 11.48 -14.88 26.41
CA ASP A 384 12.69 -15.27 25.69
C ASP A 384 13.92 -15.37 26.60
N LYS A 385 14.06 -14.48 27.59
CA LYS A 385 15.21 -14.50 28.52
C LYS A 385 15.19 -15.70 29.46
N ALA A 386 14.01 -16.26 29.76
CA ALA A 386 13.86 -17.38 30.69
C ALA A 386 13.84 -18.74 29.97
N ALA A 387 13.18 -18.82 28.82
CA ALA A 387 12.92 -20.07 28.10
C ALA A 387 13.72 -20.22 26.79
N GLY A 388 14.52 -19.21 26.42
CA GLY A 388 15.13 -19.13 25.09
C GLY A 388 14.13 -18.67 24.02
N ARG A 389 14.58 -18.57 22.76
CA ARG A 389 13.70 -18.18 21.66
C ARG A 389 12.60 -19.23 21.46
N LEU A 390 11.41 -18.78 21.11
CA LEU A 390 10.28 -19.64 20.80
C LEU A 390 10.62 -20.62 19.66
N ASP A 391 10.41 -21.92 19.89
CA ASP A 391 10.60 -22.95 18.89
C ASP A 391 9.46 -22.94 17.86
N MET A 392 9.66 -22.18 16.78
CA MET A 392 8.68 -22.06 15.71
C MET A 392 8.48 -23.34 14.91
N ALA A 393 9.48 -24.24 14.86
CA ALA A 393 9.36 -25.50 14.14
C ALA A 393 8.40 -26.43 14.88
N ARG A 394 8.53 -26.52 16.22
CA ARG A 394 7.57 -27.23 17.05
C ARG A 394 6.17 -26.64 16.95
N ILE A 395 6.05 -25.31 16.97
CA ILE A 395 4.76 -24.66 16.77
C ILE A 395 4.15 -25.05 15.43
N ALA A 396 4.93 -25.04 14.34
CA ALA A 396 4.42 -25.39 13.02
C ALA A 396 4.01 -26.87 12.91
N GLN A 397 4.68 -27.79 13.61
CA GLN A 397 4.31 -29.21 13.66
C GLN A 397 2.98 -29.42 14.37
N ASP A 398 2.76 -28.73 15.49
CA ASP A 398 1.54 -28.84 16.31
C ASP A 398 0.47 -27.80 15.92
N ALA A 399 0.75 -26.97 14.91
CA ALA A 399 -0.08 -25.81 14.58
C ALA A 399 -1.46 -26.27 14.10
N PRO A 400 -2.52 -25.61 14.57
CA PRO A 400 -3.81 -25.76 13.93
C PRO A 400 -3.78 -25.20 12.50
N GLU A 401 -4.84 -25.49 11.74
CA GLU A 401 -5.02 -24.99 10.36
C GLU A 401 -5.01 -23.45 10.28
N GLN A 402 -5.33 -22.76 11.38
CA GLN A 402 -5.37 -21.30 11.44
C GLN A 402 -4.40 -20.75 12.48
N VAL A 403 -3.31 -20.16 12.00
CA VAL A 403 -2.33 -19.42 12.81
C VAL A 403 -2.48 -17.93 12.53
N TRP A 404 -2.78 -17.16 13.56
CA TRP A 404 -2.91 -15.71 13.51
C TRP A 404 -1.71 -15.08 14.19
N PHE A 405 -0.95 -14.26 13.45
CA PHE A 405 0.30 -13.70 13.92
C PHE A 405 0.36 -12.18 13.77
N CYS A 406 0.77 -11.49 14.83
CA CYS A 406 1.14 -10.08 14.75
C CYS A 406 2.39 -9.80 15.60
N GLY A 407 3.41 -9.20 14.97
CA GLY A 407 4.73 -9.06 15.58
C GLY A 407 5.84 -8.73 14.57
N PRO A 408 7.13 -8.91 14.95
CA PRO A 408 8.27 -8.57 14.10
C PRO A 408 8.28 -9.31 12.75
N GLU A 409 8.69 -8.63 11.68
CA GLU A 409 8.69 -9.15 10.30
C GLU A 409 9.51 -10.44 10.15
N GLY A 410 10.70 -10.50 10.76
CA GLY A 410 11.54 -11.70 10.70
C GLY A 410 10.89 -12.95 11.29
N MET A 411 10.04 -12.79 12.32
CA MET A 411 9.26 -13.90 12.89
C MET A 411 8.09 -14.27 11.99
N ALA A 412 7.40 -13.27 11.41
CA ALA A 412 6.35 -13.48 10.43
C ALA A 412 6.83 -14.28 9.21
N ASP A 413 8.03 -13.98 8.72
CA ASP A 413 8.64 -14.63 7.55
C ASP A 413 9.22 -16.01 7.88
N ALA A 414 9.65 -16.24 9.12
CA ALA A 414 10.00 -17.58 9.58
C ALA A 414 8.76 -18.48 9.66
N LEU A 415 7.65 -18.01 10.25
CA LEU A 415 6.39 -18.74 10.28
C LEU A 415 5.85 -19.03 8.87
N ALA A 416 5.91 -18.04 7.97
CA ALA A 416 5.46 -18.21 6.59
C ALA A 416 6.26 -19.28 5.80
N ARG A 417 7.51 -19.56 6.20
CA ARG A 417 8.34 -20.61 5.58
C ARG A 417 8.06 -21.99 6.17
N LEU A 418 7.57 -22.07 7.39
CA LEU A 418 7.33 -23.32 8.12
C LEU A 418 5.88 -23.82 7.98
N LEU A 419 4.93 -22.89 7.82
CA LEU A 419 3.51 -23.21 7.71
C LEU A 419 3.09 -23.37 6.24
N PRO A 420 2.11 -24.24 5.94
CA PRO A 420 1.54 -24.34 4.60
C PRO A 420 0.89 -23.03 4.13
N ASP A 421 0.86 -22.84 2.81
CA ASP A 421 0.20 -21.69 2.18
C ASP A 421 -1.27 -21.61 2.63
N GLY A 422 -1.68 -20.44 3.14
CA GLY A 422 -3.05 -20.18 3.59
C GLY A 422 -3.32 -20.47 5.07
N HIS A 423 -2.40 -21.11 5.79
CA HIS A 423 -2.56 -21.36 7.25
C HIS A 423 -2.20 -20.13 8.09
N LEU A 424 -1.28 -19.28 7.61
CA LEU A 424 -0.83 -18.10 8.32
C LEU A 424 -1.62 -16.85 7.91
N HIS A 425 -2.32 -16.29 8.86
CA HIS A 425 -2.93 -14.97 8.80
C HIS A 425 -2.03 -14.00 9.57
N ARG A 426 -1.56 -12.94 8.92
CA ARG A 426 -0.68 -11.96 9.56
C ARG A 426 -1.06 -10.52 9.25
N GLU A 427 -0.84 -9.65 10.22
CA GLU A 427 -0.91 -8.21 10.03
C GLU A 427 0.49 -7.64 9.77
N LEU A 428 0.61 -6.80 8.75
CA LEU A 428 1.89 -6.24 8.30
C LEU A 428 1.90 -4.73 8.53
N PHE A 429 2.48 -4.28 9.65
CA PHE A 429 2.64 -2.85 9.99
C PHE A 429 3.79 -2.18 9.22
N ARG A 430 3.78 -2.25 7.89
CA ARG A 430 4.72 -1.54 7.03
C ARG A 430 3.98 -0.74 5.96
N PHE A 431 3.80 0.55 6.25
CA PHE A 431 3.05 1.49 5.40
C PHE A 431 3.95 2.40 4.55
N ARG A 432 5.27 2.16 4.56
CA ARG A 432 6.29 2.87 3.76
C ARG A 432 6.89 1.96 2.70
#